data_AF-A0A972ZJ87-F1
#
_entry.id   AF-A0A972ZJ87-F1
#
_cell.length_a   1.000
_cell.length_b   1.000
_cell.length_c   1.000
_cell.angle_alpha   90.00
_cell.angle_beta   90.00
_cell.angle_gamma   90.00
#
_symmetry.space_group_name_H-M   'P 1'
#
loop_
_entity.id
_entity.type
_entity.pdbx_description
1 polymer ?
#
loop_
_entity_poly.entity_id
_entity_poly.type
_entity_poly.pdbx_seq_one_letter_code
_entity_poly.pdbx_strand_id
1 'polypeptide(L)'
;MTWSNIRKILGVMILALFVAYGAGVGLTGSLVLDNTAQAQTGGNVPGKSLGSVSDAELWRAVRKGVRGTVSIPDKKAATLVQSEGDNWRAFRNGTLSQIGGWSMLAIIVVLAGFRLVRGQVKIDSGASGQTIERFNAVERATHWLTASSFILLALTGLNTLYGKYFLMPIIGQGAFSTLASYGHLVHHYIGFAFMVGLALMFVQWVRANIFDGTDLKWIAHGGGLLKAGDHPPAKKFNFGQKCIFWIVILGGTTLSISGLALLFPFEITPWGETFAAL
;
A
#
# COMPACT_ATOMS: atom_id res chain seq x y z
N MET A 1 1.84 -12.01 -36.23
CA MET A 1 2.05 -11.51 -34.85
C MET A 1 3.55 -11.51 -34.58
N THR A 2 4.16 -10.35 -34.28
CA THR A 2 5.62 -10.27 -34.12
C THR A 2 6.06 -10.86 -32.78
N TRP A 3 7.28 -11.41 -32.70
CA TRP A 3 7.84 -12.04 -31.49
C TRP A 3 7.85 -11.08 -30.28
N SER A 4 8.00 -9.78 -30.52
CA SER A 4 7.88 -8.72 -29.50
C SER A 4 6.47 -8.65 -28.89
N ASN A 5 5.43 -8.81 -29.72
CA ASN A 5 4.04 -8.77 -29.26
C ASN A 5 3.68 -10.04 -28.47
N ILE A 6 4.24 -11.19 -28.85
CA ILE A 6 4.08 -12.45 -28.11
C ILE A 6 4.72 -12.33 -26.71
N ARG A 7 5.95 -11.81 -26.59
CA ARG A 7 6.61 -11.62 -25.28
C ARG A 7 5.86 -10.64 -24.37
N LYS A 8 5.30 -9.57 -24.94
CA LYS A 8 4.47 -8.61 -24.19
C LYS A 8 3.17 -9.22 -23.71
N ILE A 9 2.49 -9.99 -24.57
CA ILE A 9 1.24 -10.67 -24.21
C ILE A 9 1.51 -11.76 -23.18
N LEU A 10 2.57 -12.56 -23.34
CA LEU A 10 2.99 -13.54 -22.34
C LEU A 10 3.38 -12.89 -21.02
N GLY A 11 4.10 -11.75 -21.04
CA GLY A 11 4.45 -11.02 -19.82
C GLY A 11 3.22 -10.49 -19.08
N VAL A 12 2.25 -9.94 -19.80
CA VAL A 12 0.97 -9.47 -19.23
C VAL A 12 0.12 -10.64 -18.74
N MET A 13 0.08 -11.75 -19.46
CA MET A 13 -0.64 -12.97 -19.07
C MET A 13 -0.03 -13.62 -17.84
N ILE A 14 1.30 -13.71 -17.76
CA ILE A 14 2.01 -14.24 -16.59
C ILE A 14 1.75 -13.33 -15.39
N LEU A 15 1.85 -12.01 -15.54
CA LEU A 15 1.54 -11.06 -14.48
C LEU A 15 0.07 -11.17 -14.05
N ALA A 16 -0.86 -11.27 -14.99
CA ALA A 16 -2.28 -11.44 -14.70
C ALA A 16 -2.58 -12.77 -13.99
N LEU A 17 -1.92 -13.86 -14.40
CA LEU A 17 -2.01 -15.16 -13.74
C LEU A 17 -1.38 -15.13 -12.34
N PHE A 18 -0.29 -14.40 -12.14
CA PHE A 18 0.36 -14.25 -10.84
C PHE A 18 -0.48 -13.42 -9.89
N VAL A 19 -1.12 -12.36 -10.38
CA VAL A 19 -2.07 -11.52 -9.61
C VAL A 19 -3.37 -12.29 -9.36
N ALA A 20 -3.86 -13.08 -10.30
CA ALA A 20 -5.07 -13.90 -10.14
C ALA A 20 -4.86 -15.07 -9.18
N TYR A 21 -3.73 -15.79 -9.29
CA TYR A 21 -3.30 -16.78 -8.30
C TYR A 21 -3.08 -16.10 -6.95
N GLY A 22 -2.51 -14.89 -6.99
CA GLY A 22 -2.40 -13.96 -5.89
C GLY A 22 -3.70 -13.79 -5.10
N ALA A 23 -4.68 -13.22 -5.79
CA ALA A 23 -6.02 -12.96 -5.27
C ALA A 23 -6.72 -14.26 -4.83
N GLY A 24 -6.60 -15.35 -5.61
CA GLY A 24 -7.20 -16.64 -5.30
C GLY A 24 -6.68 -17.23 -3.99
N VAL A 25 -5.36 -17.33 -3.82
CA VAL A 25 -4.74 -17.84 -2.58
C VAL A 25 -5.08 -16.98 -1.37
N GLY A 26 -5.21 -15.66 -1.55
CA GLY A 26 -5.63 -14.74 -0.48
C GLY A 26 -7.08 -14.90 -0.03
N LEU A 27 -7.94 -15.53 -0.83
CA LEU A 27 -9.37 -15.73 -0.55
C LEU A 27 -9.71 -17.14 -0.09
N THR A 28 -9.08 -18.15 -0.69
CA THR A 28 -9.46 -19.56 -0.48
C THR A 28 -8.41 -20.37 0.25
N GLY A 29 -7.26 -19.78 0.60
CA GLY A 29 -6.06 -20.56 0.92
C GLY A 29 -5.43 -21.13 -0.34
N SER A 30 -4.19 -21.60 -0.23
CA SER A 30 -3.48 -22.21 -1.36
C SER A 30 -3.76 -23.70 -1.38
N LEU A 31 -4.33 -24.21 -2.48
CA LEU A 31 -4.59 -25.64 -2.70
C LEU A 31 -3.32 -26.51 -2.68
N VAL A 32 -2.13 -25.90 -2.75
CA VAL A 32 -0.82 -26.59 -2.72
C VAL A 32 -0.11 -26.42 -1.37
N LEU A 33 -0.46 -25.41 -0.56
CA LEU A 33 0.21 -25.08 0.71
C LEU A 33 -0.70 -25.21 1.93
N ASP A 34 -1.93 -25.70 1.76
CA ASP A 34 -2.79 -26.15 2.86
C ASP A 34 -2.17 -27.39 3.50
N ASN A 35 -1.17 -27.16 4.34
CA ASN A 35 -0.95 -28.06 5.46
C ASN A 35 -2.20 -27.96 6.32
N THR A 36 -3.00 -29.03 6.38
CA THR A 36 -3.99 -29.20 7.43
C THR A 36 -3.31 -28.86 8.74
N ALA A 37 -3.71 -27.77 9.38
CA ALA A 37 -3.21 -27.45 10.71
C ALA A 37 -3.49 -28.66 11.57
N GLN A 38 -2.44 -29.40 11.94
CA GLN A 38 -2.57 -30.38 13.01
C GLN A 38 -2.87 -29.55 14.25
N ALA A 39 -4.16 -29.45 14.57
CA ALA A 39 -4.57 -29.00 15.89
C ALA A 39 -3.77 -29.84 16.88
N GLN A 40 -3.03 -29.19 17.78
CA GLN A 40 -2.36 -29.89 18.87
C GLN A 40 -3.42 -30.63 19.68
N THR A 41 -3.60 -31.92 19.40
CA THR A 41 -4.52 -32.81 20.11
C THR A 41 -3.96 -33.27 21.47
N GLY A 42 -2.86 -32.67 21.91
CA GLY A 42 -2.09 -33.09 23.08
C GLY A 42 -1.79 -31.95 24.04
N GLY A 43 -2.76 -31.07 24.30
CA GLY A 43 -2.66 -30.01 25.32
C GLY A 43 -2.61 -30.55 26.76
N ASN A 44 -1.77 -31.54 27.06
CA ASN A 44 -1.44 -31.89 28.43
C ASN A 44 -0.19 -31.12 28.83
N VAL A 45 -0.40 -30.05 29.60
CA VAL A 45 0.66 -29.34 30.31
C VAL A 45 1.42 -30.35 31.17
N PRO A 46 2.75 -30.48 31.05
CA PRO A 46 3.51 -31.41 31.87
C PRO A 46 3.38 -31.07 33.36
N GLY A 47 2.73 -31.96 34.11
CA GLY A 47 2.55 -31.85 35.56
C GLY A 47 1.23 -32.45 35.99
N LYS A 48 1.23 -33.31 37.02
CA LYS A 48 0.02 -33.75 37.72
C LYS A 48 -0.54 -32.62 38.60
N SER A 49 -0.69 -31.42 38.04
CA SER A 49 -1.38 -30.33 38.72
C SER A 49 -2.88 -30.63 38.62
N LEU A 50 -3.45 -31.11 39.73
CA LEU A 50 -4.88 -31.00 39.96
C LEU A 50 -5.19 -29.50 39.87
N GLY A 51 -5.88 -29.09 38.81
CA GLY A 51 -6.19 -27.69 38.51
C GLY A 51 -6.96 -27.07 39.67
N SER A 52 -6.25 -26.38 40.56
CA SER A 52 -6.86 -25.48 41.53
C SER A 52 -7.34 -24.27 40.75
N VAL A 53 -8.61 -24.31 40.36
CA VAL A 53 -9.37 -23.21 39.77
C VAL A 53 -8.75 -22.69 38.48
N SER A 54 -9.24 -23.16 37.33
CA SER A 54 -9.17 -22.32 36.13
C SER A 54 -9.97 -21.06 36.48
N ASP A 55 -9.25 -20.02 36.90
CA ASP A 55 -9.88 -18.78 37.29
C ASP A 55 -10.30 -18.09 36.00
N ALA A 56 -11.46 -18.50 35.48
CA ALA A 56 -12.01 -18.02 34.23
C ALA A 56 -12.10 -16.49 34.24
N GLU A 57 -12.23 -15.90 35.43
CA GLU A 57 -12.17 -14.46 35.63
C GLU A 57 -10.77 -13.88 35.45
N LEU A 58 -9.72 -14.54 35.95
CA LEU A 58 -8.32 -14.16 35.65
C LEU A 58 -8.07 -14.18 34.15
N TRP A 59 -8.43 -15.25 33.45
CA TRP A 59 -8.23 -15.34 32.00
C TRP A 59 -9.12 -14.37 31.20
N ARG A 60 -10.30 -14.03 31.72
CA ARG A 60 -11.16 -12.98 31.15
C ARG A 60 -10.53 -11.59 31.36
N ALA A 61 -9.98 -11.31 32.53
CA ALA A 61 -9.25 -10.08 32.83
C ALA A 61 -8.00 -9.93 31.96
N VAL A 62 -7.20 -11.00 31.83
CA VAL A 62 -6.03 -11.03 30.94
C VAL A 62 -6.45 -10.75 29.49
N ARG A 63 -7.51 -11.39 28.98
CA ARG A 63 -8.06 -11.12 27.63
C ARG A 63 -8.70 -9.74 27.50
N LYS A 64 -9.11 -9.09 28.57
CA LYS A 64 -9.56 -7.69 28.54
C LYS A 64 -8.41 -6.69 28.58
N GLY A 65 -7.15 -7.16 28.59
CA GLY A 65 -5.98 -6.30 28.62
C GLY A 65 -5.74 -5.64 29.98
N VAL A 66 -6.24 -6.24 31.08
CA VAL A 66 -5.98 -5.74 32.43
C VAL A 66 -4.47 -5.70 32.67
N ARG A 67 -3.98 -4.53 33.11
CA ARG A 67 -2.57 -4.31 33.42
C ARG A 67 -2.25 -4.89 34.80
N GLY A 68 -1.25 -5.77 34.86
CA GLY A 68 -0.65 -6.23 36.10
C GLY A 68 0.37 -5.24 36.66
N THR A 69 1.16 -5.71 37.62
CA THR A 69 2.31 -4.96 38.17
C THR A 69 3.59 -5.60 37.70
N VAL A 70 4.53 -4.79 37.20
CA VAL A 70 5.89 -5.25 36.84
C VAL A 70 6.94 -4.43 37.57
N SER A 71 8.01 -5.09 38.02
CA SER A 71 9.13 -4.46 38.73
C SER A 71 10.13 -3.78 37.80
N ILE A 72 10.18 -4.19 36.53
CA ILE A 72 11.09 -3.62 35.53
C ILE A 72 10.69 -2.18 35.12
N PRO A 73 11.62 -1.40 34.54
CA PRO A 73 11.32 -0.05 34.03
C PRO A 73 10.24 -0.05 32.94
N ASP A 74 10.21 -1.09 32.10
CA ASP A 74 9.18 -1.21 31.07
C ASP A 74 7.84 -1.64 31.65
N LYS A 75 7.04 -0.65 32.08
CA LYS A 75 5.68 -0.86 32.58
C LYS A 75 4.72 -1.39 31.52
N LYS A 76 5.08 -1.42 30.23
CA LYS A 76 4.22 -1.90 29.14
C LYS A 76 4.10 -3.43 29.18
N ALA A 77 5.14 -4.12 29.66
CA ALA A 77 5.13 -5.56 29.90
C ALA A 77 4.08 -6.02 30.94
N ALA A 78 3.45 -5.08 31.65
CA ALA A 78 2.32 -5.36 32.54
C ALA A 78 1.05 -5.81 31.81
N THR A 79 0.95 -5.58 30.49
CA THR A 79 -0.18 -6.05 29.69
C THR A 79 0.21 -7.36 29.01
N LEU A 80 -0.40 -8.48 29.43
CA LEU A 80 -0.06 -9.80 28.88
C LEU A 80 -0.67 -10.04 27.49
N VAL A 81 -1.88 -9.55 27.24
CA VAL A 81 -2.59 -9.72 25.95
C VAL A 81 -3.12 -8.38 25.48
N GLN A 82 -2.75 -8.00 24.25
CA GLN A 82 -3.27 -6.81 23.58
C GLN A 82 -4.40 -7.20 22.62
N SER A 83 -5.61 -7.35 23.16
CA SER A 83 -6.77 -7.79 22.36
C SER A 83 -7.12 -6.83 21.23
N GLU A 84 -6.97 -5.53 21.42
CA GLU A 84 -7.16 -4.55 20.34
C GLU A 84 -6.12 -4.70 19.22
N GLY A 85 -4.87 -5.01 19.58
CA GLY A 85 -3.83 -5.32 18.60
C GLY A 85 -4.15 -6.58 17.81
N ASP A 86 -4.77 -7.58 18.45
CA ASP A 86 -5.20 -8.80 17.79
C ASP A 86 -6.39 -8.58 16.85
N ASN A 87 -7.37 -7.77 17.25
CA ASN A 87 -8.47 -7.32 16.41
C ASN A 87 -7.94 -6.60 15.15
N TRP A 88 -7.01 -5.66 15.33
CA TRP A 88 -6.37 -4.97 14.22
C TRP A 88 -5.61 -5.92 13.31
N ARG A 89 -4.84 -6.86 13.87
CA ARG A 89 -4.12 -7.89 13.11
C ARG A 89 -5.07 -8.76 12.29
N ALA A 90 -6.19 -9.17 12.86
CA ALA A 90 -7.21 -9.96 12.19
C ALA A 90 -7.86 -9.18 11.03
N PHE A 91 -8.24 -7.93 11.26
CA PHE A 91 -8.75 -7.04 10.20
C PHE A 91 -7.71 -6.81 9.09
N ARG A 92 -6.46 -6.49 9.45
CA ARG A 92 -5.36 -6.23 8.53
C ARG A 92 -5.08 -7.43 7.63
N ASN A 93 -4.96 -8.62 8.22
CA ASN A 93 -4.62 -9.84 7.50
C ASN A 93 -5.81 -10.47 6.76
N GLY A 94 -7.04 -10.19 7.21
CA GLY A 94 -8.27 -10.60 6.56
C GLY A 94 -8.78 -9.52 5.61
N THR A 95 -9.80 -8.79 6.05
CA THR A 95 -10.58 -7.84 5.25
C THR A 95 -9.73 -6.83 4.49
N LEU A 96 -8.78 -6.16 5.15
CA LEU A 96 -7.96 -5.13 4.50
C LEU A 96 -7.09 -5.71 3.39
N SER A 97 -6.42 -6.83 3.65
CA SER A 97 -5.58 -7.54 2.69
C SER A 97 -6.40 -7.99 1.48
N GLN A 98 -7.60 -8.55 1.70
CA GLN A 98 -8.48 -8.99 0.62
C GLN A 98 -8.99 -7.83 -0.24
N ILE A 99 -9.50 -6.77 0.38
CA ILE A 99 -9.97 -5.58 -0.34
C ILE A 99 -8.80 -4.95 -1.11
N GLY A 100 -7.63 -4.85 -0.50
CA GLY A 100 -6.43 -4.31 -1.15
C GLY A 100 -6.03 -5.12 -2.38
N GLY A 101 -6.00 -6.45 -2.27
CA GLY A 101 -5.70 -7.35 -3.39
C GLY A 101 -6.69 -7.19 -4.55
N TRP A 102 -7.99 -7.22 -4.26
CA TRP A 102 -9.03 -7.03 -5.27
C TRP A 102 -9.00 -5.64 -5.91
N SER A 103 -8.77 -4.59 -5.13
CA SER A 103 -8.68 -3.22 -5.62
C SER A 103 -7.49 -3.07 -6.59
N MET A 104 -6.36 -3.70 -6.29
CA MET A 104 -5.18 -3.69 -7.16
C MET A 104 -5.41 -4.47 -8.46
N LEU A 105 -6.07 -5.63 -8.39
CA LEU A 105 -6.46 -6.36 -9.60
C LEU A 105 -7.47 -5.54 -10.43
N ALA A 106 -8.46 -4.93 -9.79
CA ALA A 106 -9.49 -4.13 -10.45
C ALA A 106 -8.87 -2.96 -11.22
N ILE A 107 -7.93 -2.20 -10.62
CA ILE A 107 -7.29 -1.09 -11.33
C ILE A 107 -6.46 -1.58 -12.54
N ILE A 108 -5.77 -2.72 -12.41
CA ILE A 108 -5.03 -3.32 -13.53
C ILE A 108 -5.99 -3.70 -14.66
N VAL A 109 -7.12 -4.34 -14.34
CA VAL A 109 -8.14 -4.73 -15.31
C VAL A 109 -8.76 -3.51 -15.98
N VAL A 110 -9.07 -2.46 -15.23
CA VAL A 110 -9.61 -1.19 -15.77
C VAL A 110 -8.63 -0.55 -16.73
N LEU A 111 -7.35 -0.44 -16.36
CA LEU A 111 -6.31 0.15 -17.21
C LEU A 111 -6.05 -0.69 -18.47
N ALA A 112 -6.01 -2.01 -18.34
CA ALA A 112 -5.86 -2.93 -19.46
C ALA A 112 -7.06 -2.87 -20.40
N GLY A 113 -8.28 -2.91 -19.86
CA GLY A 113 -9.53 -2.80 -20.61
C GLY A 113 -9.62 -1.46 -21.35
N PHE A 114 -9.33 -0.35 -20.67
CA PHE A 114 -9.26 0.97 -21.30
C PHE A 114 -8.26 0.98 -22.47
N ARG A 115 -7.06 0.43 -22.27
CA ARG A 115 -6.06 0.35 -23.34
C ARG A 115 -6.50 -0.53 -24.50
N LEU A 116 -7.22 -1.63 -24.27
CA LEU A 116 -7.71 -2.52 -25.33
C LEU A 116 -8.83 -1.87 -26.15
N VAL A 117 -9.74 -1.15 -25.50
CA VAL A 117 -10.88 -0.50 -26.15
C VAL A 117 -10.44 0.78 -26.88
N ARG A 118 -9.68 1.66 -26.22
CA ARG A 118 -9.26 2.94 -26.80
C ARG A 118 -8.02 2.78 -27.69
N GLY A 119 -7.09 1.91 -27.32
CA GLY A 119 -5.76 1.86 -27.94
C GLY A 119 -4.85 3.00 -27.46
N GLN A 120 -3.72 3.21 -28.16
CA GLN A 120 -2.76 4.26 -27.81
C GLN A 120 -3.22 5.63 -28.33
N VAL A 121 -3.23 6.63 -27.45
CA VAL A 121 -3.38 8.04 -27.83
C VAL A 121 -2.05 8.49 -28.45
N LYS A 122 -2.05 8.76 -29.75
CA LYS A 122 -0.89 9.24 -30.50
C LYS A 122 -1.03 10.73 -30.77
N ILE A 123 0.09 11.36 -31.16
CA ILE A 123 0.08 12.73 -31.66
C ILE A 123 -0.40 12.67 -33.12
N ASP A 124 -1.56 13.24 -33.41
CA ASP A 124 -2.23 13.09 -34.72
C ASP A 124 -1.36 13.57 -35.89
N SER A 125 -0.66 14.68 -35.72
CA SER A 125 0.24 15.28 -36.72
C SER A 125 1.71 14.85 -36.60
N GLY A 126 2.04 13.94 -35.68
CA GLY A 126 3.42 13.60 -35.35
C GLY A 126 4.15 14.68 -34.52
N ALA A 127 5.37 14.37 -34.08
CA ALA A 127 6.17 15.28 -33.26
C ALA A 127 6.77 16.41 -34.12
N SER A 128 6.69 17.66 -33.65
CA SER A 128 7.18 18.85 -34.37
C SER A 128 8.72 18.97 -34.44
N GLY A 129 9.45 18.15 -33.66
CA GLY A 129 10.92 18.24 -33.53
C GLY A 129 11.43 19.42 -32.68
N GLN A 130 10.56 20.38 -32.35
CA GLN A 130 10.88 21.51 -31.49
C GLN A 130 10.51 21.22 -30.04
N THR A 131 11.42 21.47 -29.11
CA THR A 131 11.21 21.24 -27.68
C THR A 131 11.16 22.56 -26.92
N ILE A 132 10.26 22.63 -25.94
CA ILE A 132 10.22 23.72 -24.95
C ILE A 132 10.47 23.14 -23.56
N GLU A 133 11.07 23.94 -22.68
CA GLU A 133 11.26 23.54 -21.28
C GLU A 133 9.92 23.55 -20.55
N ARG A 134 9.37 22.36 -20.30
CA ARG A 134 8.13 22.20 -19.52
C ARG A 134 8.39 22.09 -18.02
N PHE A 135 9.50 21.45 -17.65
CA PHE A 135 9.92 21.21 -16.27
C PHE A 135 11.43 21.41 -16.15
N ASN A 136 11.86 22.21 -15.18
CA ASN A 136 13.26 22.51 -14.95
C ASN A 136 14.01 21.39 -14.20
N ALA A 137 15.33 21.54 -14.03
CA ALA A 137 16.16 20.52 -13.40
C ALA A 137 15.73 20.19 -11.95
N VAL A 138 15.31 21.19 -11.17
CA VAL A 138 14.85 21.01 -9.78
C VAL A 138 13.52 20.28 -9.74
N GLU A 139 12.58 20.63 -10.61
CA GLU A 139 11.29 19.94 -10.76
C GLU A 139 11.50 18.47 -11.14
N ARG A 140 12.42 18.18 -12.06
CA ARG A 140 12.77 16.81 -12.46
C ARG A 140 13.46 16.03 -11.33
N ALA A 141 14.39 16.65 -10.61
CA ALA A 141 15.06 16.01 -9.47
C ALA A 141 14.07 15.67 -8.34
N THR A 142 13.15 16.59 -8.05
CA THR A 142 12.07 16.39 -7.07
C THR A 142 11.16 15.23 -7.46
N HIS A 143 10.81 15.13 -8.75
CA HIS A 143 10.06 14.00 -9.28
C HIS A 143 10.80 12.68 -9.08
N TRP A 144 12.08 12.60 -9.44
CA TRP A 144 12.88 11.37 -9.29
C TRP A 144 13.11 10.96 -7.84
N LEU A 145 13.33 11.92 -6.94
CA LEU A 145 13.40 11.67 -5.50
C LEU A 145 12.11 11.01 -5.01
N THR A 146 10.96 11.59 -5.36
CA THR A 146 9.65 11.10 -4.90
C THR A 146 9.29 9.77 -5.56
N ALA A 147 9.44 9.65 -6.87
CA ALA A 147 9.07 8.45 -7.62
C ALA A 147 9.91 7.24 -7.19
N SER A 148 11.23 7.40 -7.07
CA SER A 148 12.11 6.31 -6.69
C SER A 148 11.87 5.86 -5.25
N SER A 149 11.71 6.82 -4.32
CA SER A 149 11.37 6.50 -2.93
C SER A 149 10.00 5.81 -2.83
N PHE A 150 8.98 6.30 -3.55
CA PHE A 150 7.67 5.67 -3.60
C PHE A 150 7.73 4.24 -4.12
N ILE A 151 8.48 3.95 -5.19
CA ILE A 151 8.61 2.60 -5.73
C ILE A 151 9.21 1.66 -4.68
N LEU A 152 10.28 2.07 -4.01
CA LEU A 152 10.89 1.27 -2.94
C LEU A 152 9.92 1.04 -1.77
N LEU A 153 9.21 2.08 -1.34
CA LEU A 153 8.21 1.99 -0.27
C LEU A 153 7.03 1.09 -0.65
N ALA A 154 6.54 1.19 -1.89
CA ALA A 154 5.45 0.37 -2.39
C ALA A 154 5.86 -1.10 -2.43
N LEU A 155 7.05 -1.43 -2.97
CA LEU A 155 7.55 -2.80 -3.04
C LEU A 155 7.75 -3.41 -1.64
N THR A 156 8.37 -2.66 -0.74
CA THR A 156 8.60 -3.13 0.64
C THR A 156 7.28 -3.22 1.43
N GLY A 157 6.34 -2.30 1.25
CA GLY A 157 5.00 -2.37 1.84
C GLY A 157 4.18 -3.56 1.32
N LEU A 158 4.22 -3.82 0.00
CA LEU A 158 3.61 -5.00 -0.60
C LEU A 158 4.22 -6.30 -0.05
N ASN A 159 5.54 -6.34 0.13
CA ASN A 159 6.21 -7.48 0.75
C ASN A 159 5.74 -7.69 2.21
N THR A 160 5.56 -6.61 2.97
CA THR A 160 5.08 -6.67 4.36
C THR A 160 3.63 -7.14 4.49
N LEU A 161 2.78 -6.86 3.49
CA LEU A 161 1.36 -7.27 3.51
C LEU A 161 1.15 -8.66 2.89
N TYR A 162 1.82 -8.95 1.78
CA TYR A 162 1.53 -10.11 0.94
C TYR A 162 2.72 -11.08 0.78
N GLY A 163 3.94 -10.66 1.11
CA GLY A 163 5.15 -11.42 0.82
C GLY A 163 5.18 -12.80 1.47
N LYS A 164 4.61 -12.96 2.67
CA LYS A 164 4.50 -14.27 3.34
C LYS A 164 3.65 -15.27 2.53
N TYR A 165 2.63 -14.81 1.82
CA TYR A 165 1.70 -15.67 1.09
C TYR A 165 2.17 -15.99 -0.33
N PHE A 166 2.93 -15.08 -0.96
CA PHE A 166 3.38 -15.26 -2.36
C PHE A 166 4.87 -15.47 -2.52
N LEU A 167 5.70 -14.67 -1.85
CA LEU A 167 7.14 -14.73 -2.06
C LEU A 167 7.79 -15.84 -1.24
N MET A 168 7.44 -15.96 0.05
CA MET A 168 8.03 -16.96 0.94
C MET A 168 7.93 -18.40 0.41
N PRO A 169 6.80 -18.87 -0.15
CA PRO A 169 6.72 -20.22 -0.71
C PRO A 169 7.58 -20.44 -1.96
N ILE A 170 7.94 -19.37 -2.68
CA ILE A 170 8.69 -19.44 -3.94
C ILE A 170 10.20 -19.40 -3.69
N ILE A 171 10.66 -18.50 -2.80
CA ILE A 171 12.08 -18.27 -2.56
C ILE A 171 12.61 -18.97 -1.30
N GLY A 172 11.72 -19.55 -0.49
CA GLY A 172 12.05 -20.22 0.76
C GLY A 172 12.15 -19.27 1.96
N GLN A 173 12.07 -19.84 3.17
CA GLN A 173 12.01 -19.08 4.43
C GLN A 173 13.27 -18.23 4.70
N GLY A 174 14.46 -18.79 4.44
CA GLY A 174 15.73 -18.10 4.68
C GLY A 174 15.88 -16.84 3.82
N ALA A 175 15.71 -16.97 2.50
CA ALA A 175 15.78 -15.85 1.57
C ALA A 175 14.69 -14.81 1.85
N PHE A 176 13.48 -15.25 2.19
CA PHE A 176 12.39 -14.34 2.56
C PHE A 176 12.69 -13.57 3.85
N SER A 177 13.26 -14.22 4.87
CA SER A 177 13.65 -13.55 6.13
C SER A 177 14.68 -12.45 5.88
N THR A 178 15.68 -12.71 5.03
CA THR A 178 16.67 -11.72 4.62
C THR A 178 16.01 -10.56 3.86
N LEU A 179 15.19 -10.86 2.85
CA LEU A 179 14.48 -9.86 2.05
C LEU A 179 13.57 -8.98 2.92
N ALA A 180 12.79 -9.59 3.82
CA ALA A 180 11.89 -8.86 4.71
C ALA A 180 12.66 -7.97 5.70
N SER A 181 13.77 -8.44 6.25
CA SER A 181 14.63 -7.67 7.17
C SER A 181 15.20 -6.43 6.50
N TYR A 182 15.81 -6.57 5.31
CA TYR A 182 16.31 -5.40 4.57
C TYR A 182 15.18 -4.51 4.07
N GLY A 183 14.07 -5.10 3.62
CA GLY A 183 12.90 -4.36 3.18
C GLY A 183 12.33 -3.46 4.27
N HIS A 184 12.30 -3.93 5.52
CA HIS A 184 11.88 -3.14 6.67
C HIS A 184 12.80 -1.94 6.92
N LEU A 185 14.14 -2.14 6.89
CA LEU A 185 15.10 -1.05 7.02
C LEU A 185 14.92 -0.01 5.91
N VAL A 186 14.83 -0.47 4.66
CA VAL A 186 14.59 0.40 3.49
C VAL A 186 13.29 1.19 3.69
N HIS A 187 12.22 0.54 4.11
CA HIS A 187 10.91 1.19 4.28
C HIS A 187 10.98 2.33 5.32
N HIS A 188 11.68 2.11 6.43
CA HIS A 188 11.82 3.10 7.50
C HIS A 188 12.64 4.31 7.06
N TYR A 189 13.82 4.10 6.46
CA TYR A 189 14.72 5.21 6.13
C TYR A 189 14.31 5.94 4.85
N ILE A 190 13.85 5.23 3.83
CA ILE A 190 13.42 5.85 2.56
C ILE A 190 12.09 6.61 2.74
N GLY A 191 11.29 6.29 3.76
CA GLY A 191 10.11 7.06 4.15
C GLY A 191 10.41 8.56 4.31
N PHE A 192 11.55 8.91 4.92
CA PHE A 192 11.96 10.32 5.09
C PHE A 192 12.28 11.00 3.76
N ALA A 193 12.94 10.30 2.84
CA ALA A 193 13.20 10.84 1.50
C ALA A 193 11.90 11.11 0.73
N PHE A 194 10.90 10.23 0.85
CA PHE A 194 9.57 10.41 0.27
C PHE A 194 8.84 11.62 0.89
N MET A 195 8.89 11.79 2.21
CA MET A 195 8.32 12.95 2.90
C MET A 195 8.93 14.29 2.42
N VAL A 196 10.25 14.35 2.27
CA VAL A 196 10.94 15.52 1.71
C VAL A 196 10.50 15.76 0.27
N GLY A 197 10.43 14.70 -0.55
CA GLY A 197 9.94 14.77 -1.92
C GLY A 197 8.52 15.34 -2.04
N LEU A 198 7.59 14.88 -1.19
CA LEU A 198 6.22 15.41 -1.12
C LEU A 198 6.18 16.90 -0.78
N ALA A 199 6.93 17.34 0.23
CA ALA A 199 6.99 18.74 0.62
C ALA A 199 7.53 19.63 -0.51
N LEU A 200 8.61 19.19 -1.17
CA LEU A 200 9.18 19.88 -2.33
C LEU A 200 8.21 19.96 -3.50
N MET A 201 7.51 18.86 -3.84
CA MET A 201 6.48 18.85 -4.89
C MET A 201 5.34 19.81 -4.58
N PHE A 202 4.87 19.83 -3.32
CA PHE A 202 3.81 20.74 -2.91
C PHE A 202 4.21 22.19 -3.13
N VAL A 203 5.36 22.62 -2.60
CA VAL A 203 5.83 24.01 -2.72
C VAL A 203 6.01 24.41 -4.18
N GLN A 204 6.56 23.52 -5.01
CA GLN A 204 6.83 23.81 -6.42
C GLN A 204 5.57 23.87 -7.28
N TRP A 205 4.58 23.01 -7.02
CA TRP A 205 3.49 22.79 -7.97
C TRP A 205 2.09 23.18 -7.47
N VAL A 206 1.91 23.49 -6.18
CA VAL A 206 0.57 23.79 -5.62
C VAL A 206 -0.15 24.89 -6.40
N ARG A 207 0.53 26.00 -6.72
CA ARG A 207 -0.07 27.13 -7.44
C ARG A 207 -0.65 26.73 -8.80
N ALA A 208 0.02 25.83 -9.51
CA ALA A 208 -0.42 25.37 -10.83
C ALA A 208 -1.49 24.25 -10.76
N ASN A 209 -1.74 23.70 -9.57
CA ASN A 209 -2.68 22.61 -9.32
C ASN A 209 -3.95 23.03 -8.56
N ILE A 210 -4.17 24.33 -8.38
CA ILE A 210 -5.45 24.85 -7.90
C ILE A 210 -6.50 24.68 -9.00
N PHE A 211 -7.67 24.17 -8.63
CA PHE A 211 -8.78 24.03 -9.57
C PHE A 211 -9.29 25.40 -10.04
N ASP A 212 -9.58 25.52 -11.33
CA ASP A 212 -10.11 26.74 -11.93
C ASP A 212 -11.22 26.44 -12.96
N GLY A 213 -11.88 27.48 -13.47
CA GLY A 213 -13.00 27.31 -14.41
C GLY A 213 -12.65 26.59 -15.72
N THR A 214 -11.37 26.50 -16.09
CA THR A 214 -10.91 25.72 -17.26
C THR A 214 -11.09 24.22 -17.02
N ASP A 215 -10.98 23.78 -15.77
CA ASP A 215 -11.15 22.37 -15.40
C ASP A 215 -12.59 21.90 -15.64
N LEU A 216 -13.58 22.76 -15.40
CA LEU A 216 -14.99 22.47 -15.69
C LEU A 216 -15.21 22.22 -17.19
N LYS A 217 -14.59 23.04 -18.04
CA LYS A 217 -14.62 22.83 -19.50
C LYS A 217 -13.92 21.53 -19.88
N TRP A 218 -12.78 21.23 -19.26
CA TRP A 218 -12.06 19.98 -19.49
C TRP A 218 -12.92 18.75 -19.13
N ILE A 219 -13.63 18.79 -18.00
CA ILE A 219 -14.56 17.74 -17.57
C ILE A 219 -15.74 17.60 -18.54
N ALA A 220 -16.33 18.71 -18.98
CA ALA A 220 -17.45 18.69 -19.92
C ALA A 220 -17.10 18.01 -21.26
N HIS A 221 -15.83 18.09 -21.67
CA HIS A 221 -15.27 17.42 -22.84
C HIS A 221 -14.79 15.97 -22.56
N GLY A 222 -15.06 15.42 -21.37
CA GLY A 222 -14.56 14.10 -20.96
C GLY A 222 -13.03 14.00 -21.01
N GLY A 223 -12.35 15.13 -20.84
CA GLY A 223 -10.90 15.23 -20.90
C GLY A 223 -10.25 15.05 -22.26
N GLY A 224 -11.03 15.07 -23.35
CA GLY A 224 -10.53 14.71 -24.68
C GLY A 224 -10.16 13.23 -24.80
N LEU A 225 -10.58 12.40 -23.84
CA LEU A 225 -10.29 10.96 -23.80
C LEU A 225 -11.34 10.15 -24.57
N LEU A 226 -12.56 10.67 -24.67
CA LEU A 226 -13.72 9.97 -25.23
C LEU A 226 -13.88 10.15 -26.74
N LYS A 227 -13.38 11.25 -27.31
CA LYS A 227 -13.48 11.57 -28.74
C LYS A 227 -12.11 11.94 -29.31
N ALA A 228 -11.75 11.35 -30.45
CA ALA A 228 -10.51 11.68 -31.16
C ALA A 228 -10.56 13.13 -31.70
N GLY A 229 -9.43 13.83 -31.63
CA GLY A 229 -9.30 15.23 -32.07
C GLY A 229 -9.89 16.29 -31.14
N ASP A 230 -10.44 15.90 -29.97
CA ASP A 230 -10.92 16.85 -28.97
C ASP A 230 -9.79 17.22 -28.00
N HIS A 231 -9.41 18.49 -28.02
CA HIS A 231 -8.31 19.03 -27.22
C HIS A 231 -8.82 20.14 -26.31
N PRO A 232 -9.51 19.79 -25.21
CA PRO A 232 -10.00 20.79 -24.28
C PRO A 232 -8.84 21.61 -23.72
N PRO A 233 -9.07 22.91 -23.47
CA PRO A 233 -8.02 23.78 -22.97
C PRO A 233 -7.46 23.22 -21.67
N ALA A 234 -6.14 23.07 -21.64
CA ALA A 234 -5.39 22.69 -20.46
C ALA A 234 -4.24 23.68 -20.33
N LYS A 235 -4.08 24.28 -19.14
CA LYS A 235 -2.93 25.14 -18.81
C LYS A 235 -1.68 24.27 -18.62
N LYS A 236 -0.81 24.57 -17.64
CA LYS A 236 0.36 23.72 -17.33
C LYS A 236 -0.05 22.28 -16.98
N PHE A 237 -1.16 22.13 -16.23
CA PHE A 237 -1.76 20.85 -15.83
C PHE A 237 -3.26 20.82 -16.15
N ASN A 238 -3.74 19.67 -16.61
CA ASN A 238 -5.17 19.43 -16.80
C ASN A 238 -5.86 18.96 -15.49
N PHE A 239 -7.19 18.95 -15.47
CA PHE A 239 -7.98 18.54 -14.30
C PHE A 239 -7.55 17.18 -13.72
N GLY A 240 -7.38 16.16 -14.57
CA GLY A 240 -6.93 14.83 -14.11
C GLY A 240 -5.57 14.86 -13.43
N GLN A 241 -4.61 15.62 -13.96
CA GLN A 241 -3.30 15.81 -13.32
C GLN A 241 -3.41 16.53 -11.97
N LYS A 242 -4.30 17.53 -11.86
CA LYS A 242 -4.58 18.21 -10.58
C LYS A 242 -5.18 17.26 -9.55
N CYS A 243 -6.11 16.39 -9.95
CA CYS A 243 -6.65 15.35 -9.07
C CYS A 243 -5.55 14.41 -8.56
N ILE A 244 -4.68 13.94 -9.45
CA ILE A 244 -3.54 13.08 -9.06
C ILE A 244 -2.59 13.82 -8.12
N PHE A 245 -2.30 15.11 -8.39
CA PHE A 245 -1.51 15.94 -7.47
C PHE A 245 -2.11 15.93 -6.06
N TRP A 246 -3.40 16.23 -5.91
CA TRP A 246 -4.05 16.26 -4.60
C TRP A 246 -4.13 14.89 -3.93
N ILE A 247 -4.38 13.81 -4.69
CA ILE A 247 -4.35 12.44 -4.17
C ILE A 247 -2.95 12.10 -3.64
N VAL A 248 -1.90 12.44 -4.38
CA VAL A 248 -0.51 12.18 -3.97
C VAL A 248 -0.12 13.02 -2.77
N ILE A 249 -0.48 14.30 -2.72
CA ILE A 249 -0.16 15.18 -1.59
C ILE A 249 -0.93 14.74 -0.34
N LEU A 250 -2.26 14.64 -0.40
CA LEU A 250 -3.07 14.32 0.77
C LEU A 250 -2.87 12.86 1.22
N GLY A 251 -2.88 11.92 0.27
CA GLY A 251 -2.64 10.50 0.55
C GLY A 251 -1.21 10.26 1.03
N GLY A 252 -0.22 10.86 0.38
CA GLY A 252 1.18 10.77 0.80
C GLY A 252 1.43 11.36 2.18
N THR A 253 0.85 12.52 2.49
CA THR A 253 0.93 13.12 3.83
C THR A 253 0.26 12.25 4.89
N THR A 254 -0.93 11.71 4.60
CA THR A 254 -1.63 10.80 5.52
C THR A 254 -0.81 9.54 5.80
N LEU A 255 -0.25 8.92 4.75
CA LEU A 255 0.64 7.76 4.88
C LEU A 255 1.88 8.12 5.71
N SER A 256 2.48 9.29 5.48
CA SER A 256 3.67 9.75 6.20
C SER A 256 3.40 9.94 7.69
N ILE A 257 2.30 10.61 8.06
CA ILE A 257 1.90 10.81 9.45
C ILE A 257 1.60 9.45 10.12
N SER A 258 0.87 8.57 9.43
CA SER A 258 0.59 7.23 9.96
C SER A 258 1.86 6.39 10.12
N GLY A 259 2.82 6.50 9.20
CA GLY A 259 4.10 5.79 9.27
C GLY A 259 4.98 6.29 10.42
N LEU A 260 5.00 7.61 10.67
CA LEU A 260 5.67 8.18 11.84
C LEU A 260 5.03 7.71 13.14
N ALA A 261 3.70 7.65 13.21
CA ALA A 261 2.99 7.08 14.36
C ALA A 261 3.33 5.60 14.58
N LEU A 262 3.51 4.81 13.51
CA LEU A 262 3.94 3.41 13.64
C LEU A 262 5.41 3.27 14.07
N LEU A 263 6.28 4.21 13.69
CA LEU A 263 7.69 4.21 14.07
C LEU A 263 7.89 4.68 15.52
N PHE A 264 7.05 5.61 15.98
CA PHE A 264 7.08 6.21 17.32
C PHE A 264 5.70 6.12 18.00
N PRO A 265 5.19 4.91 18.28
CA PRO A 265 3.81 4.68 18.71
C PRO A 265 3.49 5.20 20.12
N PHE A 266 4.48 5.71 20.85
CA PHE A 266 4.29 6.23 22.20
C PHE A 266 4.49 7.76 22.27
N GLU A 267 5.08 8.33 21.23
CA GLU A 267 5.40 9.75 21.12
C GLU A 267 4.43 10.46 20.17
N ILE A 268 3.94 9.74 19.15
CA ILE A 268 3.10 10.29 18.09
C ILE A 268 1.75 9.58 18.10
N THR A 269 0.71 10.28 18.55
CA THR A 269 -0.69 9.80 18.61
C THR A 269 -1.62 10.73 17.83
N PRO A 270 -1.55 10.76 16.48
CA PRO A 270 -2.19 11.82 15.68
C PRO A 270 -3.71 11.89 15.84
N TRP A 271 -4.33 10.78 16.24
CA TRP A 271 -5.78 10.63 16.41
C TRP A 271 -6.17 10.28 17.84
N GLY A 272 -5.26 10.42 18.81
CA GLY A 272 -5.52 10.02 20.20
C GLY A 272 -6.74 10.71 20.80
N GLU A 273 -6.84 12.04 20.62
CA GLU A 273 -7.98 12.83 21.10
C GLU A 273 -9.28 12.50 20.34
N THR A 274 -9.19 12.28 19.02
CA THR A 274 -10.35 11.91 18.21
C THR A 274 -10.94 10.57 18.65
N PHE A 275 -10.09 9.58 18.92
CA PHE A 275 -10.54 8.28 19.41
C PHE A 275 -11.00 8.30 20.86
N ALA A 276 -10.48 9.23 21.68
CA ALA A 276 -10.98 9.41 23.06
C ALA A 276 -12.37 10.05 23.12
N ALA A 277 -12.80 10.74 22.06
CA ALA A 277 -14.10 11.38 21.97
C ALA A 277 -15.22 10.50 21.36
N LEU A 278 -14.87 9.32 20.82
CA LEU A 278 -15.78 8.34 20.23
C LEU A 278 -16.09 7.21 21.23
#